data_AF-A0A0P9CHV3-F1
#
_entry.id   AF-A0A0P9CHV3-F1
#
_cell.length_a   1.000
_cell.length_b   1.000
_cell.length_c   1.000
_cell.angle_alpha   90.00
_cell.angle_beta   90.00
_cell.angle_gamma   90.00
#
_symmetry.space_group_name_H-M   'P 1'
#
loop_
_entity.id
_entity.type
_entity.pdbx_description
1 polymer ?
#
loop_
_entity_poly.entity_id
_entity_poly.type
_entity_poly.pdbx_seq_one_letter_code
_entity_poly.pdbx_strand_id
1 'polypeptide(L)' 'MKVFVLSRVLLNPIALPGMGKSIDLPEMAPQENQEMRMAFSQGELYVEFDDEPGVTHKVINLWANPHSSQATLFIR' A
#
# COMPACT_ATOMS: atom_id res chain seq x y z
N MET A 1 -0.74 4.10 14.10
CA MET A 1 -0.11 3.11 13.19
C MET A 1 -1.15 2.15 12.64
N LYS A 2 -1.35 2.13 11.32
CA LYS A 2 -2.25 1.20 10.62
C LYS A 2 -1.43 0.29 9.70
N VAL A 3 -1.65 -1.01 9.80
CA VAL A 3 -0.95 -2.03 8.99
C VAL A 3 -1.96 -2.73 8.09
N PHE A 4 -1.65 -2.80 6.79
CA PHE A 4 -2.40 -3.59 5.82
C PHE A 4 -1.63 -4.86 5.52
N VAL A 5 -2.26 -6.01 5.76
CA VAL A 5 -1.69 -7.31 5.40
C VAL A 5 -2.06 -7.61 3.95
N LEU A 6 -1.05 -7.77 3.09
CA LEU A 6 -1.22 -7.95 1.66
C LEU A 6 -0.47 -9.18 1.18
N SER A 7 -0.93 -9.79 0.10
CA SER A 7 -0.17 -10.85 -0.55
C SER A 7 1.03 -10.27 -1.28
N ARG A 8 2.20 -10.88 -1.10
CA ARG A 8 3.42 -10.49 -1.83
C ARG A 8 3.31 -10.62 -3.34
N VAL A 9 2.33 -11.38 -3.85
CA VAL A 9 2.02 -11.47 -5.29
C VAL A 9 1.64 -10.11 -5.89
N LEU A 10 1.11 -9.18 -5.07
CA LEU A 10 0.76 -7.82 -5.49
C LEU A 10 1.98 -6.90 -5.61
N LEU A 11 3.13 -7.30 -5.08
CA LEU A 11 4.37 -6.53 -5.12
C LEU A 11 4.98 -6.61 -6.51
N ASN A 12 5.18 -5.45 -7.14
CA ASN A 12 5.99 -5.36 -8.33
C ASN A 12 7.47 -5.59 -7.94
N PRO A 13 8.16 -6.59 -8.53
CA PRO A 13 9.56 -6.87 -8.23
C PRO A 13 10.51 -5.75 -8.67
N ILE A 14 10.07 -4.87 -9.58
CA ILE A 14 10.86 -3.74 -10.07
C ILE A 14 10.78 -2.57 -9.09
N ALA A 15 11.93 -2.16 -8.58
CA ALA A 15 12.04 -0.91 -7.84
C ALA A 15 12.18 0.27 -8.81
N LEU A 16 11.30 1.26 -8.70
CA LEU A 16 11.37 2.49 -9.47
C LEU A 16 12.41 3.43 -8.85
N PRO A 17 13.33 4.02 -9.66
CA PRO A 17 14.33 4.95 -9.16
C PRO A 17 13.69 6.10 -8.36
N GLY A 18 14.09 6.23 -7.09
CA GLY A 18 13.59 7.29 -6.19
C GLY A 18 12.19 7.06 -5.59
N MET A 19 11.44 6.04 -6.03
CA MET A 19 10.08 5.75 -5.58
C MET A 19 9.92 4.41 -4.83
N GLY A 20 10.91 3.52 -4.88
CA GLY A 20 10.85 2.23 -4.19
C GLY A 20 10.07 1.18 -4.98
N LYS A 21 9.52 0.17 -4.30
CA LYS A 21 8.71 -0.89 -4.93
C LYS A 21 7.24 -0.51 -4.91
N SER A 22 6.52 -0.80 -5.99
CA SER A 22 5.08 -0.56 -6.06
C SER A 22 4.28 -1.81 -5.71
N ILE A 23 3.11 -1.62 -5.10
CA ILE A 23 2.13 -2.67 -4.81
C ILE A 23 0.80 -2.21 -5.39
N ASP A 24 0.27 -2.98 -6.33
CA ASP A 24 -1.00 -2.66 -6.98
C ASP A 24 -2.15 -3.32 -6.23
N LEU A 25 -3.00 -2.51 -5.61
CA LEU A 25 -4.16 -2.99 -4.86
C LEU A 25 -5.34 -3.18 -5.81
N PRO A 26 -6.05 -4.33 -5.72
CA PRO A 26 -7.31 -4.51 -6.42
C PRO A 26 -8.38 -3.53 -5.91
N GLU A 27 -9.58 -3.58 -6.49
CA GLU A 27 -10.69 -2.77 -5.99
C GLU A 27 -11.00 -3.09 -4.53
N MET A 28 -10.78 -2.09 -3.67
CA MET A 28 -11.10 -2.18 -2.25
C MET A 28 -12.52 -1.71 -1.97
N ALA A 29 -13.07 -2.14 -0.84
CA ALA A 29 -14.30 -1.56 -0.33
C ALA A 29 -14.13 -0.05 -0.10
N PRO A 30 -15.16 0.80 -0.34
CA PRO A 30 -15.03 2.25 -0.17
C PRO A 30 -14.52 2.68 1.21
N GLN A 31 -14.95 1.98 2.27
CA GLN A 31 -14.51 2.22 3.65
C GLN A 31 -13.02 1.95 3.84
N GLU A 32 -12.54 0.82 3.32
CA GLU A 32 -11.13 0.42 3.39
C GLU A 32 -10.22 1.40 2.65
N ASN A 33 -10.64 1.85 1.47
CA ASN A 33 -9.93 2.87 0.70
C ASN A 33 -9.85 4.20 1.46
N GLN A 34 -10.94 4.62 2.11
CA GLN A 34 -10.97 5.83 2.94
C GLN A 34 -10.03 5.72 4.14
N GLU A 35 -10.04 4.58 4.84
CA GLU A 35 -9.14 4.31 5.98
C GLU A 35 -7.67 4.36 5.56
N MET A 36 -7.32 3.73 4.44
CA MET A 36 -5.97 3.73 3.88
C MET A 36 -5.51 5.15 3.57
N ARG A 37 -6.33 5.95 2.88
CA ARG A 37 -6.02 7.35 2.55
C ARG A 37 -5.81 8.21 3.79
N MET A 38 -6.63 8.00 4.82
CA MET A 38 -6.52 8.70 6.10
C MET A 38 -5.24 8.29 6.85
N ALA A 39 -4.92 7.00 6.90
CA ALA A 39 -3.68 6.54 7.52
C ALA A 39 -2.44 7.05 6.78
N PHE A 40 -2.49 7.15 5.44
CA PHE A 40 -1.41 7.72 4.64
C PHE A 40 -1.23 9.21 4.93
N SER A 41 -2.32 10.00 4.99
CA SER A 41 -2.22 11.44 5.28
C SER A 41 -1.70 11.73 6.69
N GLN A 42 -1.90 10.81 7.64
CA GLN A 42 -1.33 10.87 8.99
C GLN A 42 0.13 10.38 9.06
N GLY A 43 0.69 9.85 7.97
CA GLY A 43 2.05 9.30 7.94
C GLY A 43 2.21 7.98 8.68
N GLU A 44 1.09 7.28 8.93
CA GLU A 44 0.99 6.09 9.77
C GLU A 44 0.61 4.82 9.00
N LEU A 45 0.70 4.83 7.67
CA LEU A 45 0.36 3.69 6.82
C LEU A 45 1.56 2.76 6.59
N TYR A 46 1.37 1.49 6.91
CA TYR A 46 2.35 0.42 6.75
C TYR A 46 1.72 -0.78 6.05
N VAL A 47 2.55 -1.57 5.38
CA VAL A 47 2.19 -2.83 4.74
C VAL A 47 2.97 -3.96 5.42
N GLU A 48 2.30 -5.07 5.67
CA GLU A 48 2.91 -6.35 6.04
C GLU A 48 2.56 -7.37 4.96
N PHE A 49 3.49 -8.26 4.62
CA PHE A 49 3.20 -9.34 3.68
C PHE A 49 2.74 -10.59 4.44
N ASP A 50 1.74 -11.28 3.90
CA ASP A 50 1.18 -12.51 4.48
C ASP A 50 2.20 -13.63 4.69
N ASP A 51 3.25 -13.68 3.86
CA ASP A 51 4.35 -14.64 3.93
C ASP A 51 5.52 -14.20 4.83
N GLU A 52 5.49 -12.96 5.34
CA GLU A 52 6.48 -12.40 6.27
C GLU A 52 5.82 -11.69 7.46
N PRO A 53 5.09 -12.44 8.31
CA PRO A 53 4.43 -11.86 9.47
C PRO A 53 5.45 -11.21 10.43
N GLY A 54 5.16 -9.98 10.88
CA GLY A 54 6.01 -9.19 11.74
C GLY A 54 6.97 -8.24 11.01
N VAL A 55 7.07 -8.31 9.68
CA VAL A 55 7.86 -7.37 8.87
C VAL A 55 6.95 -6.31 8.30
N THR A 56 7.14 -5.05 8.72
CA THR A 56 6.35 -3.92 8.25
C THR A 56 7.16 -2.98 7.35
N HIS A 57 6.56 -2.61 6.23
CA HIS A 57 7.09 -1.68 5.24
C HIS A 57 6.31 -0.37 5.29
N LYS A 58 7.00 0.73 5.53
CA LYS A 58 6.35 2.05 5.53
C LYS A 58 5.95 2.44 4.11
N VAL A 59 4.70 2.86 3.93
CA VAL A 59 4.24 3.43 2.67
C VAL A 59 4.80 4.85 2.52
N ILE A 60 5.56 5.07 1.46
CA ILE A 60 6.20 6.35 1.13
C ILE A 60 5.41 7.16 0.10
N ASN A 61 4.57 6.50 -0.70
CA ASN A 61 3.67 7.18 -1.63
C ASN A 61 2.40 6.36 -1.87
N LEU A 62 1.33 7.05 -2.21
CA LEU A 62 0.01 6.49 -2.53
C LEU A 62 -0.46 7.14 -3.83
N TRP A 63 -0.67 6.34 -4.86
CA TRP A 63 -1.34 6.78 -6.07
C TRP A 63 -2.71 6.12 -6.17
N ALA A 64 -3.75 6.88 -5.88
CA ALA A 64 -5.10 6.36 -5.98
C ALA A 64 -5.72 6.64 -7.35
N ASN A 65 -6.46 5.67 -7.89
CA ASN A 65 -7.21 5.84 -9.12
C ASN A 65 -8.39 6.81 -8.88
N PRO A 66 -8.58 7.87 -9.70
CA PRO A 66 -9.70 8.79 -9.54
C PRO A 66 -11.05 8.21 -10.00
N HIS A 67 -11.05 7.11 -10.76
CA HIS A 67 -12.23 6.51 -11.34
C HIS A 67 -12.65 5.19 -10.69
N SER A 68 -11.83 4.63 -9.79
CA SER A 68 -12.11 3.37 -9.11
C SER A 68 -11.54 3.36 -7.68
N SER A 69 -11.87 2.32 -6.92
CA SER A 69 -11.30 2.11 -5.59
C SER A 69 -9.90 1.48 -5.61
N GLN A 70 -9.27 1.36 -6.78
CA GLN A 70 -7.91 0.86 -6.91
C GLN A 70 -6.89 1.90 -6.45
N ALA A 71 -5.77 1.42 -5.94
CA ALA A 71 -4.65 2.26 -5.59
C ALA A 71 -3.32 1.51 -5.73
N THR A 72 -2.27 2.25 -6.03
CA THR A 72 -0.90 1.76 -6.01
C THR A 72 -0.19 2.35 -4.80
N LEU A 73 0.34 1.48 -3.94
CA LEU A 73 1.19 1.86 -2.82
C LEU A 73 2.65 1.79 -3.24
N PHE A 74 3.48 2.66 -2.69
CA PHE A 74 4.92 2.59 -2.84
C PHE A 74 5.58 2.41 -1.48
N ILE A 75 6.47 1.44 -1.37
CA ILE A 75 7.19 1.10 -0.16
C ILE A 75 8.71 1.18 -0.36
N ARG A 76 9.45 1.42 0.73
CA ARG A 76 10.92 1.31 0.75
C ARG A 76 11.38 -0.08 1.14
#